data_AF-A0A8H3A8X7-F1
#
_entry.id   AF-A0A8H3A8X7-F1
#
_cell.length_a   1.000
_cell.length_b   1.000
_cell.length_c   1.000
_cell.angle_alpha   90.00
_cell.angle_beta   90.00
_cell.angle_gamma   90.00
#
_symmetry.space_group_name_H-M   'P 1'
#
loop_
_entity.id
_entity.type
_entity.pdbx_description
1 polymer ?
#
loop_
_entity_poly.entity_id
_entity_poly.type
_entity_poly.pdbx_seq_one_letter_code
_entity_poly.pdbx_strand_id
1 'polypeptide(L)'
;MSSNDNTPDDNNAPLSPEFVNSQGRDLNDNILRSAKWLRGFRIDDAHGPQVSIQQVASCIDQAAPLVEEMSGISTEIIVTNTERETNYVHRGWSIGAVRTVSPWASSRIIANNQIDPDGEGTWYTRMTRSKRFKVQTLLEDLAPVPEFEAAIEEALRQPTTYEKFQAVYRALARWGDVLPIEIEMGSSLALTDSEMDHIQFQLPETGGYNYNNITWLSTFKTSDITITGDDIRWNNGSRATMETREHQWQVITIGKVVSTIDLLPGDLRTRLSELYAQRLSYFPVYGIGRIRNCHRTYDDNQHASKIISSVTVRSSDYIELLSIAYSDGTTSSRHGGGGHVGTEYKFTLETGEHITEMLTWTDGNWLFGLQFVTNLGRCSPQYGAHRDIPSVARTKGGVLVGFLSQTNQHPSYKEMFSGVQGIWRHDILPRIPKEDDVYSEYFGDTHSSWHEPAFNDRVLVGNSKSIYISCVKIWSGDSIDSIQFMYDDSKDGQESKSMSLRHGGPGGSPHQFVLEDGEHITTVSGRYGEQRITQLCFATNRGRTSGVFGGGKGQPFSTFAPRNKDGNYFRLQYLCGKHSDTSLTGVVFVWTPC
;
A
#
# COMPACT_ATOMS: atom_id res chain seq x y z
N MET A 1 4.52 -40.34 -44.88
CA MET A 1 3.69 -39.78 -43.81
C MET A 1 4.64 -39.02 -42.92
N SER A 2 4.83 -37.74 -43.26
CA SER A 2 5.81 -36.85 -42.65
C SER A 2 5.06 -35.92 -41.71
N SER A 3 5.49 -35.91 -40.44
CA SER A 3 5.00 -35.05 -39.38
C SER A 3 5.64 -33.67 -39.48
N ASN A 4 4.81 -32.65 -39.68
CA ASN A 4 5.17 -31.24 -39.55
C ASN A 4 5.18 -30.85 -38.07
N ASP A 5 6.32 -30.42 -37.56
CA ASP A 5 6.41 -29.61 -36.34
C ASP A 5 6.48 -28.14 -36.74
N ASN A 6 5.44 -27.39 -36.34
CA ASN A 6 5.38 -25.93 -36.46
C ASN A 6 6.11 -25.30 -35.25
N THR A 7 7.29 -24.75 -35.48
CA THR A 7 7.93 -23.76 -34.59
C THR A 7 7.40 -22.35 -34.89
N PRO A 8 7.18 -21.48 -33.88
CA PRO A 8 6.73 -20.12 -34.10
C PRO A 8 7.87 -19.23 -34.62
N ASP A 9 7.57 -18.45 -35.66
CA ASP A 9 8.48 -17.55 -36.37
C ASP A 9 9.10 -16.47 -35.44
N ASP A 10 10.43 -16.43 -35.43
CA ASP A 10 11.26 -15.34 -34.91
C ASP A 10 11.13 -14.11 -35.84
N ASN A 11 10.24 -13.18 -35.52
CA ASN A 11 10.09 -11.89 -36.22
C ASN A 11 11.14 -10.86 -35.77
N ASN A 12 12.43 -11.14 -36.01
CA ASN A 12 13.46 -10.09 -35.98
C ASN A 12 13.82 -9.73 -37.42
N ALA A 13 13.53 -8.48 -37.80
CA ALA A 13 13.86 -7.96 -39.13
C ALA A 13 15.38 -8.07 -39.41
N PRO A 14 15.79 -8.51 -40.62
CA PRO A 14 17.19 -8.54 -41.00
C PRO A 14 17.69 -7.13 -41.31
N LEU A 15 18.84 -6.75 -40.77
CA LEU A 15 19.53 -5.52 -41.13
C LEU A 15 20.18 -5.66 -42.53
N SER A 16 19.99 -4.65 -43.38
CA SER A 16 20.49 -4.62 -44.75
C SER A 16 22.02 -4.72 -44.84
N PRO A 17 22.56 -5.45 -45.84
CA PRO A 17 24.00 -5.55 -46.05
C PRO A 17 24.45 -4.36 -46.90
N GLU A 18 25.55 -3.71 -46.52
CA GLU A 18 26.64 -3.42 -47.47
C GLU A 18 27.92 -2.85 -46.82
N PHE A 19 29.02 -3.57 -47.12
CA PHE A 19 30.46 -3.28 -47.04
C PHE A 19 31.27 -3.38 -45.72
N VAL A 20 31.81 -4.61 -45.53
CA VAL A 20 33.20 -5.02 -45.18
C VAL A 20 33.79 -4.62 -43.81
N ASN A 21 33.46 -5.44 -42.79
CA ASN A 21 34.41 -6.19 -41.94
C ASN A 21 33.59 -7.27 -41.19
N SER A 22 33.28 -8.38 -41.88
CA SER A 22 32.18 -9.29 -41.53
C SER A 22 32.39 -10.16 -40.29
N GLN A 23 33.62 -10.40 -39.82
CA GLN A 23 33.83 -11.27 -38.66
C GLN A 23 33.56 -10.61 -37.30
N GLY A 24 33.84 -9.30 -37.15
CA GLY A 24 33.68 -8.61 -35.87
C GLY A 24 32.24 -8.18 -35.55
N ARG A 25 31.43 -7.91 -36.58
CA ARG A 25 30.05 -7.44 -36.42
C ARG A 25 29.08 -8.59 -36.09
N ASP A 26 29.23 -9.73 -36.76
CA ASP A 26 28.43 -10.94 -36.51
C ASP A 26 28.73 -11.56 -35.12
N LEU A 27 29.98 -11.45 -34.64
CA LEU A 27 30.37 -11.91 -33.31
C LEU A 27 29.73 -11.05 -32.21
N ASN A 28 29.79 -9.73 -32.37
CA ASN A 28 29.17 -8.79 -31.42
C ASN A 28 27.65 -8.97 -31.35
N ASP A 29 26.97 -9.17 -32.49
CA ASP A 29 25.52 -9.41 -32.51
C ASP A 29 25.13 -10.71 -31.79
N ASN A 30 25.90 -11.79 -31.95
CA ASN A 30 25.66 -13.05 -31.25
C ASN A 30 25.91 -12.95 -29.74
N ILE A 31 26.96 -12.23 -29.33
CA ILE A 31 27.29 -11.95 -27.92
C ILE A 31 26.18 -11.10 -27.26
N LEU A 32 25.69 -10.09 -27.96
CA LEU A 32 24.61 -9.23 -27.47
C LEU A 32 23.29 -10.00 -27.38
N ARG A 33 22.98 -10.86 -28.36
CA ARG A 33 21.79 -11.73 -28.32
C ARG A 33 21.84 -12.72 -27.15
N SER A 34 22.99 -13.34 -26.88
CA SER A 34 23.15 -14.26 -25.75
C SER A 34 23.06 -13.54 -24.40
N ALA A 35 23.53 -12.29 -24.33
CA ALA A 35 23.49 -11.47 -23.12
C ALA A 35 22.08 -10.99 -22.73
N LYS A 36 21.09 -11.07 -23.63
CA LYS A 36 19.71 -10.59 -23.38
C LYS A 36 19.64 -9.15 -22.85
N TRP A 37 20.60 -8.30 -23.22
CA TRP A 37 20.83 -7.00 -22.58
C TRP A 37 19.71 -5.97 -22.78
N LEU A 38 18.90 -6.11 -23.85
CA LEU A 38 17.71 -5.27 -24.10
C LEU A 38 16.45 -5.75 -23.38
N ARG A 39 16.55 -6.79 -22.55
CA ARG A 39 15.43 -7.28 -21.74
C ARG A 39 15.46 -6.62 -20.36
N GLY A 40 14.28 -6.21 -19.90
CA GLY A 40 14.17 -5.65 -18.55
C GLY A 40 14.34 -6.73 -17.49
N PHE A 41 14.74 -6.32 -16.29
CA PHE A 41 14.85 -7.16 -15.11
C PHE A 41 13.83 -6.72 -14.09
N ARG A 42 13.10 -7.69 -13.54
CA ARG A 42 12.27 -7.51 -12.35
C ARG A 42 13.18 -7.55 -11.12
N ILE A 43 13.06 -6.57 -10.25
CA ILE A 43 13.95 -6.40 -9.09
C ILE A 43 13.20 -6.35 -7.75
N ASP A 44 11.97 -6.83 -7.71
CA ASP A 44 11.10 -6.76 -6.54
C ASP A 44 11.15 -7.97 -5.61
N ASP A 45 11.90 -9.01 -5.97
CA ASP A 45 12.05 -10.27 -5.23
C ASP A 45 13.35 -10.27 -4.40
N ALA A 46 13.29 -10.76 -3.16
CA ALA A 46 14.45 -10.90 -2.27
C ALA A 46 15.43 -11.96 -2.75
N HIS A 47 14.97 -13.03 -3.42
CA HIS A 47 15.80 -14.17 -3.83
C HIS A 47 16.69 -13.88 -5.05
N GLY A 48 16.46 -12.76 -5.73
CA GLY A 48 17.29 -12.29 -6.83
C GLY A 48 16.49 -11.65 -7.97
N PRO A 49 17.21 -11.03 -8.92
CA PRO A 49 16.60 -10.41 -10.09
C PRO A 49 16.11 -11.47 -11.09
N GLN A 50 15.01 -11.17 -11.76
CA GLN A 50 14.40 -12.06 -12.77
C GLN A 50 14.39 -11.36 -14.13
N VAL A 51 15.02 -11.96 -15.14
CA VAL A 51 15.01 -11.43 -16.50
C VAL A 51 13.63 -11.58 -17.12
N SER A 52 13.13 -10.52 -17.76
CA SER A 52 11.86 -10.56 -18.50
C SER A 52 11.97 -11.47 -19.73
N ILE A 53 10.84 -12.10 -20.08
CA ILE A 53 10.70 -12.82 -21.35
C ILE A 53 10.53 -11.88 -22.56
N GLN A 54 10.29 -10.59 -22.35
CA GLN A 54 10.10 -9.61 -23.41
C GLN A 54 11.28 -8.63 -23.48
N GLN A 55 11.61 -8.19 -24.68
CA GLN A 55 12.59 -7.15 -24.92
C GLN A 55 11.93 -5.79 -24.68
N VAL A 56 12.42 -4.99 -23.74
CA VAL A 56 11.75 -3.73 -23.35
C VAL A 56 12.26 -2.52 -24.14
N ALA A 57 13.45 -2.62 -24.74
CA ALA A 57 14.09 -1.54 -25.48
C ALA A 57 14.65 -2.00 -26.84
N SER A 58 14.85 -1.04 -27.74
CA SER A 58 15.57 -1.18 -29.00
C SER A 58 16.56 -0.04 -29.17
N CYS A 59 17.67 -0.27 -29.87
CA CYS A 59 18.58 0.80 -30.23
C CYS A 59 17.93 1.76 -31.24
N ILE A 60 18.19 3.05 -31.10
CA ILE A 60 17.80 4.06 -32.10
C ILE A 60 18.69 3.90 -33.33
N ASP A 61 18.14 4.15 -34.52
CA ASP A 61 18.86 3.99 -35.80
C ASP A 61 20.28 4.61 -35.74
N GLN A 62 21.29 3.81 -36.07
CA GLN A 62 22.75 4.11 -36.03
C GLN A 62 23.44 4.05 -34.66
N ALA A 63 22.71 3.95 -33.55
CA ALA A 63 23.32 3.79 -32.23
C ALA A 63 23.73 2.33 -31.99
N ALA A 64 24.99 2.12 -31.61
CA ALA A 64 25.53 0.80 -31.29
C ALA A 64 26.16 0.84 -29.90
N PRO A 65 26.00 -0.22 -29.08
CA PRO A 65 26.64 -0.27 -27.78
C PRO A 65 28.17 -0.26 -27.94
N LEU A 66 28.85 0.44 -27.04
CA LEU A 66 30.29 0.41 -26.92
C LEU A 66 30.71 -0.95 -26.36
N VAL A 67 31.41 -1.74 -27.17
CA VAL A 67 31.99 -3.02 -26.76
C VAL A 67 33.50 -2.86 -26.60
N GLU A 68 33.98 -2.98 -25.37
CA GLU A 68 35.39 -2.95 -25.03
C GLU A 68 35.87 -4.37 -24.69
N GLU A 69 36.91 -4.84 -25.39
CA GLU A 69 37.57 -6.09 -25.04
C GLU A 69 38.43 -5.87 -23.78
N MET A 70 38.20 -6.72 -22.80
CA MET A 70 38.91 -6.74 -21.54
C MET A 70 39.73 -8.03 -21.42
N SER A 71 40.84 -7.94 -20.70
CA SER A 71 41.59 -9.13 -20.28
C SER A 71 42.08 -8.91 -18.85
N GLY A 72 41.51 -9.62 -17.90
CA GLY A 72 41.93 -9.52 -16.51
C GLY A 72 41.09 -10.38 -15.57
N ILE A 73 41.75 -10.83 -14.50
CA ILE A 73 41.08 -11.47 -13.37
C ILE A 73 41.00 -10.45 -12.24
N SER A 74 39.81 -10.24 -11.69
CA SER A 74 39.60 -9.38 -10.53
C SER A 74 38.95 -10.17 -9.40
N THR A 75 39.38 -9.94 -8.17
CA THR A 75 38.70 -10.44 -6.97
C THR A 75 38.31 -9.24 -6.11
N GLU A 76 37.06 -9.20 -5.67
CA GLU A 76 36.58 -8.20 -4.72
C GLU A 76 35.72 -8.84 -3.64
N ILE A 77 35.63 -8.18 -2.49
CA ILE A 77 34.71 -8.54 -1.41
C ILE A 77 33.73 -7.39 -1.24
N ILE A 78 32.44 -7.69 -1.37
CA ILE A 78 31.34 -6.74 -1.23
C ILE A 78 30.63 -7.03 0.08
N VAL A 79 30.34 -5.97 0.85
CA VAL A 79 29.58 -6.05 2.10
C VAL A 79 28.17 -5.54 1.85
N THR A 80 27.17 -6.30 2.29
CA THR A 80 25.74 -6.00 2.13
C THR A 80 25.02 -6.14 3.46
N ASN A 81 23.96 -5.34 3.65
CA ASN A 81 23.25 -5.24 4.94
C ASN A 81 21.85 -5.87 4.93
N THR A 82 21.40 -6.33 3.76
CA THR A 82 20.08 -6.94 3.59
C THR A 82 20.21 -8.18 2.72
N GLU A 83 19.40 -9.19 3.01
CA GLU A 83 19.37 -10.44 2.23
C GLU A 83 19.15 -10.18 0.73
N ARG A 84 18.27 -9.22 0.37
CA ARG A 84 18.06 -8.81 -1.02
C ARG A 84 19.33 -8.26 -1.65
N GLU A 85 20.04 -7.34 -0.98
CA GLU A 85 21.31 -6.84 -1.53
C GLU A 85 22.31 -7.98 -1.73
N THR A 86 22.41 -8.89 -0.76
CA THR A 86 23.28 -10.06 -0.81
C THR A 86 22.97 -10.96 -2.00
N ASN A 87 21.71 -11.34 -2.20
CA ASN A 87 21.27 -12.24 -3.26
C ASN A 87 21.50 -11.64 -4.67
N TYR A 88 21.39 -10.33 -4.81
CA TYR A 88 21.63 -9.65 -6.09
C TYR A 88 23.13 -9.53 -6.36
N VAL A 89 23.90 -9.13 -5.35
CA VAL A 89 25.36 -9.04 -5.42
C VAL A 89 25.94 -10.41 -5.73
N HIS A 90 25.48 -11.49 -5.09
CA HIS A 90 25.88 -12.87 -5.37
C HIS A 90 25.69 -13.25 -6.85
N ARG A 91 24.66 -12.70 -7.50
CA ARG A 91 24.36 -12.89 -8.93
C ARG A 91 25.03 -11.87 -9.86
N GLY A 92 26.04 -11.15 -9.36
CA GLY A 92 26.87 -10.25 -10.16
C GLY A 92 26.34 -8.82 -10.29
N TRP A 93 25.33 -8.42 -9.53
CA TRP A 93 24.86 -7.03 -9.56
C TRP A 93 25.75 -6.12 -8.72
N SER A 94 26.07 -4.94 -9.23
CA SER A 94 26.71 -3.91 -8.43
C SER A 94 25.73 -3.35 -7.39
N ILE A 95 26.22 -2.90 -6.24
CA ILE A 95 25.37 -2.28 -5.21
C ILE A 95 24.64 -1.04 -5.75
N GLY A 96 25.28 -0.31 -6.68
CA GLY A 96 24.67 0.82 -7.36
C GLY A 96 23.44 0.38 -8.17
N ALA A 97 23.57 -0.68 -8.97
CA ALA A 97 22.48 -1.23 -9.76
C ALA A 97 21.33 -1.77 -8.89
N VAL A 98 21.65 -2.42 -7.77
CA VAL A 98 20.64 -2.94 -6.82
C VAL A 98 19.82 -1.82 -6.18
N ARG A 99 20.44 -0.65 -5.96
CA ARG A 99 19.84 0.53 -5.34
C ARG A 99 19.15 1.47 -6.34
N THR A 100 19.36 1.27 -7.64
CA THR A 100 18.58 1.96 -8.68
C THR A 100 17.17 1.39 -8.73
N VAL A 101 16.25 2.03 -8.01
CA VAL A 101 14.88 1.57 -7.86
C VAL A 101 13.92 2.73 -8.15
N SER A 102 12.97 2.52 -9.06
CA SER A 102 11.90 3.48 -9.31
C SER A 102 10.87 3.48 -8.16
N PRO A 103 10.08 4.55 -7.98
CA PRO A 103 9.04 4.56 -6.93
C PRO A 103 8.05 3.38 -7.05
N TRP A 104 7.77 2.96 -8.29
CA TRP A 104 6.93 1.82 -8.62
C TRP A 104 7.54 0.49 -8.15
N ALA A 105 8.82 0.26 -8.44
CA ALA A 105 9.53 -0.95 -8.01
C ALA A 105 9.71 -0.98 -6.49
N SER A 106 10.02 0.17 -5.87
CA SER A 106 10.16 0.29 -4.41
C SER A 106 8.90 -0.14 -3.67
N SER A 107 7.72 0.23 -4.17
CA SER A 107 6.43 -0.16 -3.60
C SER A 107 6.22 -1.68 -3.63
N ARG A 108 6.66 -2.37 -4.69
CA ARG A 108 6.55 -3.84 -4.80
C ARG A 108 7.60 -4.57 -3.98
N ILE A 109 8.83 -4.03 -3.89
CA ILE A 109 9.88 -4.55 -3.00
C ILE A 109 9.36 -4.63 -1.56
N ILE A 110 8.72 -3.56 -1.07
CA ILE A 110 8.16 -3.52 0.28
C ILE A 110 7.01 -4.53 0.45
N ALA A 111 6.20 -4.73 -0.59
CA ALA A 111 5.06 -5.65 -0.53
C ALA A 111 5.48 -7.13 -0.56
N ASN A 112 6.47 -7.47 -1.39
CA ASN A 112 6.90 -8.85 -1.63
C ASN A 112 7.94 -9.33 -0.61
N ASN A 113 8.77 -8.43 -0.11
CA ASN A 113 9.87 -8.78 0.80
C ASN A 113 9.48 -8.40 2.23
N GLN A 114 8.38 -9.00 2.72
CA GLN A 114 8.01 -8.89 4.13
C GLN A 114 9.22 -9.31 4.96
N ILE A 115 9.79 -8.34 5.69
CA ILE A 115 11.06 -8.48 6.38
C ILE A 115 10.93 -9.65 7.36
N ASP A 116 11.73 -10.69 7.16
CA ASP A 116 12.06 -11.60 8.25
C ASP A 116 12.74 -10.74 9.32
N PRO A 117 12.29 -10.72 10.59
CA PRO A 117 12.95 -9.98 11.65
C PRO A 117 14.46 -10.30 11.80
N ASP A 118 14.96 -11.39 11.21
CA ASP A 118 16.38 -11.74 11.10
C ASP A 118 17.05 -11.29 9.77
N GLY A 119 16.37 -10.52 8.92
CA GLY A 119 16.79 -10.12 7.56
C GLY A 119 17.73 -8.90 7.49
N GLU A 120 17.98 -8.23 8.61
CA GLU A 120 19.09 -7.28 8.75
C GLU A 120 20.30 -8.01 9.36
N GLY A 121 21.39 -8.03 8.61
CA GLY A 121 22.60 -8.75 8.95
C GLY A 121 23.77 -8.21 8.14
N THR A 122 24.99 -8.63 8.47
CA THR A 122 26.15 -8.32 7.63
C THR A 122 26.53 -9.57 6.87
N TRP A 123 26.45 -9.51 5.55
CA TRP A 123 26.94 -10.56 4.67
C TRP A 123 28.12 -10.06 3.86
N TYR A 124 29.05 -10.97 3.63
CA TYR A 124 30.20 -10.77 2.80
C TYR A 124 29.99 -11.58 1.53
N THR A 125 30.31 -11.02 0.38
CA THR A 125 30.31 -11.74 -0.90
C THR A 125 31.63 -11.53 -1.59
N ARG A 126 32.42 -12.59 -1.74
CA ARG A 126 33.64 -12.58 -2.53
C ARG A 126 33.31 -13.00 -3.95
N MET A 127 33.65 -12.13 -4.91
CA MET A 127 33.45 -12.40 -6.32
C MET A 127 34.77 -12.37 -7.06
N THR A 128 35.12 -13.52 -7.65
CA THR A 128 36.27 -13.66 -8.54
C THR A 128 35.76 -13.70 -9.98
N ARG A 129 36.23 -12.78 -10.82
CA ARG A 129 35.74 -12.60 -12.19
C ARG A 129 36.89 -12.66 -13.18
N SER A 130 36.71 -13.42 -14.25
CA SER A 130 37.53 -13.37 -15.46
C SER A 130 36.76 -12.57 -16.51
N LYS A 131 37.20 -11.33 -16.77
CA LYS A 131 36.48 -10.38 -17.64
C LYS A 131 36.97 -10.51 -19.08
N ARG A 132 36.04 -10.54 -20.04
CA ARG A 132 36.35 -10.63 -21.47
C ARG A 132 35.82 -9.46 -22.27
N PHE A 133 34.58 -9.06 -22.03
CA PHE A 133 33.98 -7.91 -22.71
C PHE A 133 33.25 -7.04 -21.71
N LYS A 134 33.29 -5.73 -21.95
CA LYS A 134 32.40 -4.77 -21.32
C LYS A 134 31.52 -4.16 -22.39
N VAL A 135 30.22 -4.19 -22.16
CA VAL A 135 29.23 -3.57 -23.04
C VAL A 135 28.61 -2.40 -22.30
N GLN A 136 28.67 -1.23 -22.91
CA GLN A 136 28.07 0.00 -22.40
C GLN A 136 27.15 0.62 -23.44
N THR A 137 26.01 1.11 -23.00
CA THR A 137 25.06 1.86 -23.82
C THR A 137 24.67 3.13 -23.08
N LEU A 138 24.35 4.19 -23.81
CA LEU A 138 23.73 5.36 -23.23
C LEU A 138 22.21 5.19 -23.23
N LEU A 139 21.53 5.83 -22.30
CA LEU A 139 20.07 5.85 -22.28
C LEU A 139 19.51 6.57 -23.53
N GLU A 140 20.21 7.60 -24.00
CA GLU A 140 19.84 8.41 -25.17
C GLU A 140 19.86 7.61 -26.49
N ASP A 141 20.57 6.49 -26.50
CA ASP A 141 20.71 5.59 -27.65
C ASP A 141 19.61 4.51 -27.70
N LEU A 142 18.71 4.51 -26.72
CA LEU A 142 17.67 3.49 -26.53
C LEU A 142 16.28 4.10 -26.63
N ALA A 143 15.38 3.37 -27.30
CA ALA A 143 13.96 3.64 -27.35
C ALA A 143 13.18 2.46 -26.73
N PRO A 144 12.01 2.70 -26.12
CA PRO A 144 11.15 1.62 -25.67
C PRO A 144 10.57 0.90 -26.89
N VAL A 145 10.33 -0.41 -26.76
CA VAL A 145 9.60 -1.10 -27.83
C VAL A 145 8.13 -0.65 -27.85
N PRO A 146 7.48 -0.54 -29.03
CA PRO A 146 6.11 -0.04 -29.14
C PRO A 146 5.09 -0.78 -28.28
N GLU A 147 5.28 -2.09 -28.07
CA GLU A 147 4.38 -2.91 -27.26
C GLU A 147 4.47 -2.59 -25.76
N PHE A 148 5.65 -2.19 -25.27
CA PHE A 148 5.83 -1.75 -23.89
C PHE A 148 5.14 -0.40 -23.67
N GLU A 149 5.34 0.53 -24.60
CA GLU A 149 4.68 1.83 -24.59
C GLU A 149 3.16 1.68 -24.60
N ALA A 150 2.63 0.89 -25.53
CA ALA A 150 1.20 0.60 -25.64
C ALA A 150 0.62 -0.04 -24.36
N ALA A 151 1.39 -0.93 -23.71
CA ALA A 151 0.96 -1.55 -22.45
C ALA A 151 0.85 -0.53 -21.32
N ILE A 152 1.77 0.43 -21.23
CA ILE A 152 1.72 1.52 -20.24
C ILE A 152 0.58 2.48 -20.55
N GLU A 153 0.38 2.84 -21.83
CA GLU A 153 -0.76 3.66 -22.22
C GLU A 153 -2.09 3.04 -21.82
N GLU A 154 -2.27 1.75 -22.10
CA GLU A 154 -3.48 1.01 -21.77
C GLU A 154 -3.69 0.89 -20.26
N ALA A 155 -2.59 0.73 -19.50
CA ALA A 155 -2.64 0.77 -18.05
C ALA A 155 -3.13 2.13 -17.53
N LEU A 156 -2.72 3.24 -18.16
CA LEU A 156 -3.14 4.58 -17.77
C LEU A 156 -4.58 4.93 -18.21
N ARG A 157 -5.18 4.16 -19.13
CA ARG A 157 -6.58 4.32 -19.59
C ARG A 157 -7.60 3.63 -18.70
N GLN A 158 -7.17 2.84 -17.71
CA GLN A 158 -8.09 2.15 -16.80
C GLN A 158 -9.02 3.12 -16.03
N PRO A 159 -10.27 2.73 -15.71
CA PRO A 159 -11.28 3.67 -15.26
C PRO A 159 -11.07 4.17 -13.83
N THR A 160 -10.56 3.32 -12.92
CA THR A 160 -10.29 3.70 -11.53
C THR A 160 -8.80 3.87 -11.24
N THR A 161 -8.46 4.67 -10.23
CA THR A 161 -7.07 4.83 -9.76
C THR A 161 -6.45 3.48 -9.40
N TYR A 162 -7.18 2.62 -8.68
CA TYR A 162 -6.72 1.28 -8.34
C TYR A 162 -6.37 0.44 -9.58
N GLU A 163 -7.27 0.37 -10.57
CA GLU A 163 -7.03 -0.42 -11.78
C GLU A 163 -5.85 0.12 -12.59
N LYS A 164 -5.65 1.45 -12.64
CA LYS A 164 -4.46 2.05 -13.24
C LYS A 164 -3.19 1.57 -12.56
N PHE A 165 -3.12 1.63 -11.24
CA PHE A 165 -1.97 1.13 -10.48
C PHE A 165 -1.72 -0.36 -10.73
N GLN A 166 -2.76 -1.19 -10.63
CA GLN A 166 -2.64 -2.63 -10.87
C GLN A 166 -2.18 -2.95 -12.29
N ALA A 167 -2.68 -2.23 -13.30
CA ALA A 167 -2.27 -2.42 -14.68
C ALA A 167 -0.81 -2.00 -14.92
N VAL A 168 -0.35 -0.89 -14.33
CA VAL A 168 1.06 -0.47 -14.39
C VAL A 168 1.96 -1.49 -13.69
N TYR A 169 1.56 -2.00 -12.52
CA TYR A 169 2.32 -3.05 -11.82
C TYR A 169 2.43 -4.33 -12.66
N ARG A 170 1.36 -4.75 -13.34
CA ARG A 170 1.39 -5.89 -14.26
C ARG A 170 2.28 -5.65 -15.47
N ALA A 171 2.24 -4.46 -16.04
CA ALA A 171 3.13 -4.10 -17.16
C ALA A 171 4.60 -4.18 -16.72
N LEU A 172 4.97 -3.55 -15.62
CA LEU A 172 6.34 -3.58 -15.10
C LEU A 172 6.77 -4.99 -14.66
N ALA A 173 5.87 -5.80 -14.09
CA ALA A 173 6.16 -7.20 -13.75
C ALA A 173 6.43 -8.05 -15.00
N ARG A 174 5.80 -7.71 -16.14
CA ARG A 174 5.95 -8.42 -17.41
C ARG A 174 7.20 -7.98 -18.17
N TRP A 175 7.46 -6.68 -18.26
CA TRP A 175 8.55 -6.11 -19.07
C TRP A 175 9.85 -5.88 -18.29
N GLY A 176 9.80 -5.82 -16.97
CA GLY A 176 10.92 -5.53 -16.09
C GLY A 176 10.89 -4.09 -15.54
N ASP A 177 11.52 -3.91 -14.39
CA ASP A 177 11.63 -2.63 -13.67
C ASP A 177 12.82 -1.80 -14.13
N VAL A 178 13.92 -2.47 -14.48
CA VAL A 178 15.18 -1.83 -14.87
C VAL A 178 15.78 -2.49 -16.11
N LEU A 179 16.58 -1.73 -16.83
CA LEU A 179 17.34 -2.18 -18.00
C LEU A 179 18.84 -2.03 -17.72
N PRO A 180 19.67 -3.07 -17.95
CA PRO A 180 21.12 -2.93 -17.86
C PRO A 180 21.65 -2.01 -18.96
N ILE A 181 22.46 -1.04 -18.56
CA ILE A 181 23.18 -0.15 -19.48
C ILE A 181 24.70 -0.35 -19.44
N GLU A 182 25.18 -1.12 -18.46
CA GLU A 182 26.57 -1.52 -18.34
C GLU A 182 26.62 -2.98 -17.87
N ILE A 183 27.12 -3.87 -18.72
CA ILE A 183 27.32 -5.29 -18.42
C ILE A 183 28.76 -5.72 -18.70
N GLU A 184 29.26 -6.65 -17.89
CA GLU A 184 30.51 -7.35 -18.17
C GLU A 184 30.22 -8.81 -18.46
N MET A 185 30.89 -9.34 -19.48
CA MET A 185 30.76 -10.73 -19.91
C MET A 185 32.07 -11.50 -19.70
N GLY A 186 31.94 -12.76 -19.31
CA GLY A 186 33.07 -13.60 -18.94
C GLY A 186 32.65 -14.83 -18.14
N SER A 187 33.45 -15.17 -17.12
CA SER A 187 33.12 -16.18 -16.11
C SER A 187 33.32 -15.64 -14.69
N SER A 188 32.47 -16.06 -13.76
CA SER A 188 32.53 -15.64 -12.35
C SER A 188 32.33 -16.80 -11.37
N LEU A 189 32.99 -16.66 -10.22
CA LEU A 189 32.78 -17.47 -9.01
C LEU A 189 32.36 -16.52 -7.88
N ALA A 190 31.19 -16.75 -7.31
CA ALA A 190 30.66 -16.01 -6.17
C ALA A 190 30.56 -16.93 -4.95
N LEU A 191 31.07 -16.43 -3.81
CA LEU A 191 30.98 -17.07 -2.49
C LEU A 191 30.37 -16.07 -1.51
N THR A 192 29.31 -16.46 -0.82
CA THR A 192 28.62 -15.61 0.16
C THR A 192 28.52 -16.30 1.52
N ASP A 193 28.80 -15.55 2.58
CA ASP A 193 28.77 -16.01 3.97
C ASP A 193 28.50 -14.82 4.92
N SER A 194 28.00 -15.09 6.12
CA SER A 194 27.80 -14.09 7.18
C SER A 194 29.09 -13.79 7.96
N GLU A 195 30.10 -14.66 7.89
CA GLU A 195 31.37 -14.48 8.58
C GLU A 195 32.51 -14.15 7.61
N MET A 196 33.20 -13.03 7.83
CA MET A 196 34.32 -12.59 6.98
C MET A 196 35.47 -13.59 6.96
N ASP A 197 35.74 -14.24 8.10
CA ASP A 197 36.83 -15.22 8.22
C ASP A 197 36.60 -16.42 7.29
N HIS A 198 35.36 -16.85 7.11
CA HIS A 198 35.02 -17.87 6.13
C HIS A 198 35.38 -17.41 4.72
N ILE A 199 35.09 -16.17 4.36
CA ILE A 199 35.35 -15.66 3.01
C ILE A 199 36.85 -15.48 2.73
N GLN A 200 37.60 -15.07 3.75
CA GLN A 200 39.02 -14.73 3.64
C GLN A 200 39.92 -15.97 3.74
N PHE A 201 39.60 -16.93 4.61
CA PHE A 201 40.40 -18.14 4.83
C PHE A 201 40.01 -19.33 3.95
N GLN A 202 38.82 -19.34 3.31
CA GLN A 202 38.38 -20.48 2.49
C GLN A 202 39.01 -20.57 1.08
N LEU A 203 39.88 -19.63 0.68
CA LEU A 203 40.66 -19.70 -0.57
C LEU A 203 42.05 -19.07 -0.39
N PRO A 204 43.19 -19.80 -0.59
CA PRO A 204 44.51 -19.29 -0.27
C PRO A 204 44.94 -18.15 -1.21
N GLU A 205 45.57 -17.13 -0.64
CA GLU A 205 46.45 -16.23 -1.38
C GLU A 205 47.61 -17.05 -1.97
N THR A 206 47.60 -17.23 -3.29
CA THR A 206 48.80 -17.53 -4.09
C THR A 206 49.69 -18.68 -3.55
N GLY A 207 49.21 -19.93 -3.62
CA GLY A 207 50.04 -21.10 -3.33
C GLY A 207 49.63 -22.32 -4.17
N GLY A 208 50.53 -22.78 -5.03
CA GLY A 208 50.26 -23.75 -6.09
C GLY A 208 49.84 -25.15 -5.61
N TYR A 209 48.54 -25.45 -5.74
CA TYR A 209 48.02 -26.81 -5.87
C TYR A 209 46.85 -26.81 -6.87
N ASN A 210 46.80 -27.84 -7.73
CA ASN A 210 45.75 -28.03 -8.76
C ASN A 210 44.39 -28.30 -8.09
N TYR A 211 43.49 -27.33 -8.09
CA TYR A 211 42.11 -27.49 -7.61
C TYR A 211 41.15 -27.74 -8.78
N ASN A 212 41.17 -28.94 -9.33
CA ASN A 212 40.27 -29.40 -10.39
C ASN A 212 39.08 -30.23 -9.86
N ASN A 213 38.52 -29.92 -8.69
CA ASN A 213 37.49 -30.80 -8.14
C ASN A 213 36.38 -30.05 -7.42
N ILE A 214 35.22 -29.94 -8.06
CA ILE A 214 33.93 -29.50 -7.47
C ILE A 214 33.65 -30.16 -6.09
N THR A 215 34.31 -31.26 -5.76
CA THR A 215 34.35 -31.88 -4.42
C THR A 215 34.95 -31.00 -3.31
N TRP A 216 35.86 -30.06 -3.56
CA TRP A 216 36.34 -29.13 -2.52
C TRP A 216 35.27 -28.08 -2.16
N LEU A 217 34.41 -27.71 -3.10
CA LEU A 217 33.27 -26.81 -2.82
C LEU A 217 32.25 -27.49 -1.90
N SER A 218 32.16 -28.82 -1.93
CA SER A 218 31.27 -29.58 -1.05
C SER A 218 31.70 -29.64 0.42
N THR A 219 32.92 -29.16 0.77
CA THR A 219 33.35 -29.03 2.17
C THR A 219 32.83 -27.78 2.88
N PHE A 220 32.25 -26.81 2.15
CA PHE A 220 31.63 -25.62 2.74
C PHE A 220 30.15 -25.90 3.04
N LYS A 221 29.85 -26.26 4.29
CA LYS A 221 28.49 -26.61 4.72
C LYS A 221 27.58 -25.41 5.00
N THR A 222 28.13 -24.19 5.04
CA THR A 222 27.43 -22.97 5.50
C THR A 222 27.41 -21.83 4.49
N SER A 223 28.06 -21.96 3.34
CA SER A 223 28.27 -20.85 2.39
C SER A 223 27.58 -21.14 1.06
N ASP A 224 26.92 -20.13 0.49
CA ASP A 224 26.32 -20.23 -0.85
C ASP A 224 27.38 -19.99 -1.93
N ILE A 225 27.41 -20.86 -2.93
CA ILE A 225 28.41 -20.88 -4.00
C ILE A 225 27.72 -20.96 -5.37
N THR A 226 28.00 -20.00 -6.24
CA THR A 226 27.54 -20.01 -7.64
C THR A 226 28.72 -19.85 -8.60
N ILE A 227 28.74 -20.66 -9.66
CA ILE A 227 29.69 -20.56 -10.78
C ILE A 227 28.88 -20.21 -12.03
N THR A 228 29.27 -19.16 -12.74
CA THR A 228 28.64 -18.70 -13.98
C THR A 228 29.67 -18.68 -15.11
N GLY A 229 29.34 -19.29 -16.25
CA GLY A 229 30.26 -19.51 -17.38
C GLY A 229 30.86 -20.92 -17.39
N ASP A 230 31.79 -21.17 -18.30
CA ASP A 230 32.41 -22.50 -18.46
C ASP A 230 33.18 -22.93 -17.19
N ASP A 231 33.34 -24.24 -17.03
CA ASP A 231 34.03 -24.90 -15.91
C ASP A 231 35.52 -24.56 -15.97
N ILE A 232 35.87 -23.33 -15.54
CA ILE A 232 37.25 -22.88 -15.50
C ILE A 232 37.99 -23.84 -14.59
N ARG A 233 38.79 -24.73 -15.20
CA ARG A 233 39.92 -25.34 -14.53
C ARG A 233 40.81 -24.19 -14.08
N TRP A 234 40.67 -23.76 -12.83
CA TRP A 234 41.50 -22.75 -12.18
C TRP A 234 42.92 -23.30 -11.99
N ASN A 235 43.61 -23.55 -13.11
CA ASN A 235 44.93 -24.14 -13.14
C ASN A 235 45.98 -23.03 -13.16
N ASN A 236 46.61 -22.87 -12.00
CA ASN A 236 48.01 -22.52 -11.80
C ASN A 236 48.64 -21.57 -12.83
N GLY A 237 48.65 -20.27 -12.54
CA GLY A 237 49.74 -19.31 -12.80
C GLY A 237 50.34 -19.20 -14.22
N SER A 238 49.80 -19.89 -15.20
CA SER A 238 50.29 -19.93 -16.56
C SER A 238 49.28 -19.24 -17.44
N ARG A 239 49.75 -18.23 -18.16
CA ARG A 239 49.06 -17.57 -19.26
C ARG A 239 48.88 -18.60 -20.38
N ALA A 240 47.99 -19.56 -20.19
CA ALA A 240 47.53 -20.40 -21.26
C ALA A 240 46.46 -19.60 -21.98
N THR A 241 46.81 -19.17 -23.20
CA THR A 241 45.90 -18.96 -24.31
C THR A 241 44.90 -20.12 -24.38
N MET A 242 43.85 -20.09 -23.57
CA MET A 242 42.67 -20.91 -23.78
C MET A 242 41.77 -20.11 -24.70
N GLU A 243 41.75 -20.54 -25.97
CA GLU A 243 40.67 -20.29 -26.89
C GLU A 243 39.36 -20.73 -26.22
N THR A 244 38.79 -19.82 -25.44
CA THR A 244 37.46 -19.95 -24.88
C THR A 244 36.53 -19.86 -26.08
N ARG A 245 35.79 -20.94 -26.33
CA ARG A 245 34.90 -21.01 -27.50
C ARG A 245 33.93 -19.83 -27.43
N GLU A 246 33.87 -19.06 -28.51
CA GLU A 246 33.19 -17.76 -28.62
C GLU A 246 31.68 -17.79 -28.27
N HIS A 247 31.09 -18.98 -28.07
CA HIS A 247 29.66 -19.22 -27.93
C HIS A 247 29.19 -19.44 -26.48
N GLN A 248 30.05 -19.25 -25.46
CA GLN A 248 29.76 -19.62 -24.07
C GLN A 248 29.92 -18.50 -23.03
N TRP A 249 30.17 -17.26 -23.48
CA TRP A 249 30.29 -16.11 -22.57
C TRP A 249 28.93 -15.71 -22.00
N GLN A 250 28.87 -15.54 -20.68
CA GLN A 250 27.67 -15.11 -19.97
C GLN A 250 27.88 -13.76 -19.29
N VAL A 251 26.77 -13.08 -18.97
CA VAL A 251 26.80 -11.87 -18.15
C VAL A 251 27.24 -12.25 -16.75
N ILE A 252 28.34 -11.64 -16.29
CA ILE A 252 28.95 -11.89 -14.97
C ILE A 252 28.87 -10.69 -14.05
N THR A 253 28.68 -9.50 -14.62
CA THR A 253 28.48 -8.27 -13.86
C THR A 253 27.37 -7.44 -14.51
N ILE A 254 26.42 -6.96 -13.71
CA ILE A 254 25.53 -5.85 -14.06
C ILE A 254 26.00 -4.63 -13.28
N GLY A 255 26.74 -3.77 -13.98
CA GLY A 255 27.42 -2.62 -13.38
C GLY A 255 26.49 -1.45 -13.14
N LYS A 256 25.63 -1.13 -14.11
CA LYS A 256 24.66 -0.02 -14.04
C LYS A 256 23.37 -0.40 -14.73
N VAL A 257 22.28 0.12 -14.20
CA VAL A 257 20.93 -0.03 -14.76
C VAL A 257 20.23 1.32 -14.78
N VAL A 258 19.18 1.41 -15.59
CA VAL A 258 18.24 2.54 -15.64
C VAL A 258 16.83 2.01 -15.43
N SER A 259 15.91 2.84 -14.93
CA SER A 259 14.50 2.44 -14.83
C SER A 259 13.92 2.27 -16.23
N THR A 260 13.13 1.21 -16.46
CA THR A 260 12.43 1.03 -17.75
C THR A 260 11.43 2.15 -18.00
N ILE A 261 10.95 2.83 -16.95
CA ILE A 261 10.11 4.03 -17.06
C ILE A 261 10.89 5.18 -17.70
N ASP A 262 12.21 5.27 -17.51
CA ASP A 262 13.00 6.38 -18.04
C ASP A 262 13.12 6.33 -19.56
N LEU A 263 12.91 5.15 -20.17
CA LEU A 263 12.85 4.94 -21.63
C LEU A 263 11.59 5.55 -22.24
N LEU A 264 10.50 5.68 -21.49
CA LEU A 264 9.21 6.09 -22.03
C LEU A 264 9.23 7.55 -22.51
N PRO A 265 8.38 7.90 -23.50
CA PRO A 265 8.11 9.28 -23.88
C PRO A 265 7.80 10.20 -22.69
N GLY A 266 8.17 11.48 -22.83
CA GLY A 266 8.06 12.47 -21.76
C GLY A 266 6.65 12.60 -21.19
N ASP A 267 5.62 12.53 -22.03
CA ASP A 267 4.21 12.63 -21.63
C ASP A 267 3.77 11.42 -20.79
N LEU A 268 4.17 10.20 -21.15
CA LEU A 268 3.88 9.01 -20.36
C LEU A 268 4.60 9.02 -19.02
N ARG A 269 5.86 9.48 -18.98
CA ARG A 269 6.59 9.66 -17.72
C ARG A 269 5.88 10.65 -16.81
N THR A 270 5.44 11.79 -17.33
CA THR A 270 4.66 12.77 -16.55
C THR A 270 3.36 12.17 -16.02
N ARG A 271 2.59 11.48 -16.86
CA ARG A 271 1.33 10.84 -16.45
C ARG A 271 1.54 9.74 -15.39
N LEU A 272 2.63 8.98 -15.48
CA LEU A 272 3.02 8.00 -14.46
C LEU A 272 3.41 8.69 -13.15
N SER A 273 4.15 9.78 -13.20
CA SER A 273 4.50 10.58 -12.01
C SER A 273 3.27 11.18 -11.35
N GLU A 274 2.33 11.73 -12.14
CA GLU A 274 1.04 12.26 -11.65
C GLU A 274 0.19 11.17 -11.01
N LEU A 275 0.09 9.99 -11.65
CA LEU A 275 -0.62 8.85 -11.08
C LEU A 275 0.03 8.42 -9.77
N TYR A 276 1.36 8.32 -9.72
CA TYR A 276 2.08 7.94 -8.50
C TYR A 276 1.88 8.97 -7.37
N ALA A 277 1.79 10.26 -7.68
CA ALA A 277 1.45 11.29 -6.70
C ALA A 277 0.01 11.14 -6.16
N GLN A 278 -0.93 10.64 -6.98
CA GLN A 278 -2.30 10.31 -6.56
C GLN A 278 -2.39 9.03 -5.72
N ARG A 279 -1.29 8.29 -5.53
CA ARG A 279 -1.25 7.09 -4.68
C ARG A 279 -1.67 7.38 -3.25
N LEU A 280 -1.29 8.56 -2.74
CA LEU A 280 -1.53 8.98 -1.38
C LEU A 280 -2.42 10.22 -1.35
N SER A 281 -3.29 10.29 -0.34
CA SER A 281 -4.07 11.48 -0.03
C SER A 281 -4.12 11.69 1.48
N TYR A 282 -4.30 12.94 1.91
CA TYR A 282 -4.29 13.32 3.32
C TYR A 282 -5.68 13.86 3.68
N PHE A 283 -6.35 13.23 4.64
CA PHE A 283 -7.71 13.61 5.01
C PHE A 283 -7.99 13.35 6.51
N PRO A 284 -8.71 14.25 7.22
CA PRO A 284 -9.32 15.51 6.73
C PRO A 284 -8.27 16.57 6.37
N VAL A 285 -8.62 17.46 5.44
CA VAL A 285 -7.72 18.55 5.03
C VAL A 285 -7.70 19.60 6.16
N TYR A 286 -6.60 19.63 6.92
CA TYR A 286 -6.32 20.73 7.84
C TYR A 286 -5.35 21.71 7.19
N GLY A 287 -5.67 23.00 7.27
CA GLY A 287 -4.71 24.05 6.94
C GLY A 287 -3.56 24.01 7.94
N ILE A 288 -2.32 23.98 7.45
CA ILE A 288 -1.13 24.16 8.29
C ILE A 288 -1.23 25.58 8.87
N GLY A 289 -1.70 25.69 10.11
CA GLY A 289 -1.70 26.95 10.85
C GLY A 289 -0.27 27.48 11.01
N ARG A 290 -0.15 28.74 11.41
CA ARG A 290 1.15 29.40 11.61
C ARG A 290 1.99 28.59 12.61
N ILE A 291 3.10 28.01 12.14
CA ILE A 291 4.01 27.21 12.97
C ILE A 291 4.50 28.07 14.15
N ARG A 292 4.12 27.71 15.38
CA ARG A 292 4.64 28.30 16.62
C ARG A 292 5.55 27.30 17.31
N ASN A 293 6.54 27.77 18.08
CA ASN A 293 7.49 26.93 18.83
C ASN A 293 6.87 25.90 19.80
N CYS A 294 5.57 25.99 20.10
CA CYS A 294 4.85 25.02 20.93
C CYS A 294 4.20 23.86 20.17
N HIS A 295 4.30 23.82 18.82
CA HIS A 295 3.70 22.77 18.00
C HIS A 295 4.74 21.73 17.61
N ARG A 296 4.41 20.43 17.74
CA ARG A 296 5.18 19.35 17.08
C ARG A 296 4.32 18.72 16.00
N THR A 297 4.97 18.33 14.91
CA THR A 297 4.35 17.58 13.81
C THR A 297 5.03 16.23 13.72
N TYR A 298 4.22 15.19 13.57
CA TYR A 298 4.65 13.82 13.37
C TYR A 298 4.10 13.33 12.05
N ASP A 299 4.94 12.67 11.24
CA ASP A 299 4.59 12.28 9.88
C ASP A 299 5.03 10.83 9.61
N ASP A 300 4.04 9.98 9.33
CA ASP A 300 4.25 8.58 8.97
C ASP A 300 4.47 8.36 7.46
N ASN A 301 4.63 9.40 6.65
CA ASN A 301 4.76 9.29 5.20
C ASN A 301 5.89 8.34 4.75
N GLN A 302 6.99 8.26 5.52
CA GLN A 302 8.08 7.30 5.25
C GLN A 302 7.62 5.83 5.29
N HIS A 303 6.50 5.54 5.96
CA HIS A 303 5.90 4.21 6.09
C HIS A 303 4.67 4.02 5.19
N ALA A 304 4.28 5.01 4.36
CA ALA A 304 3.04 4.97 3.59
C ALA A 304 2.95 3.81 2.56
N SER A 305 4.08 3.18 2.23
CA SER A 305 4.11 1.97 1.38
C SER A 305 3.86 0.66 2.15
N LYS A 306 3.77 0.70 3.48
CA LYS A 306 3.59 -0.46 4.35
C LYS A 306 2.11 -0.70 4.69
N ILE A 307 1.80 -1.87 5.23
CA ILE A 307 0.45 -2.24 5.67
C ILE A 307 0.40 -2.20 7.20
N ILE A 308 -0.61 -1.55 7.76
CA ILE A 308 -0.83 -1.48 9.22
C ILE A 308 -1.18 -2.89 9.72
N SER A 309 -0.51 -3.34 10.79
CA SER A 309 -0.85 -4.56 11.54
C SER A 309 -1.55 -4.26 12.85
N SER A 310 -1.22 -3.14 13.49
CA SER A 310 -1.96 -2.65 14.66
C SER A 310 -1.79 -1.15 14.89
N VAL A 311 -2.79 -0.55 15.52
CA VAL A 311 -2.73 0.84 16.00
C VAL A 311 -2.79 0.83 17.52
N THR A 312 -1.81 1.45 18.16
CA THR A 312 -1.80 1.69 19.60
C THR A 312 -2.29 3.10 19.86
N VAL A 313 -3.31 3.22 20.71
CA VAL A 313 -3.92 4.49 21.13
C VAL A 313 -3.81 4.58 22.65
N ARG A 314 -3.19 5.65 23.17
CA ARG A 314 -3.32 5.99 24.59
C ARG A 314 -4.30 7.13 24.74
N SER A 315 -5.32 6.92 25.56
CA SER A 315 -6.37 7.92 25.76
C SER A 315 -6.83 8.01 27.21
N SER A 316 -7.15 9.23 27.63
CA SER A 316 -7.92 9.57 28.82
C SER A 316 -9.24 10.19 28.36
N ASP A 317 -9.51 11.45 28.73
CA ASP A 317 -10.51 12.28 28.03
C ASP A 317 -9.98 12.82 26.70
N TYR A 318 -8.66 12.79 26.53
CA TYR A 318 -7.96 13.23 25.33
C TYR A 318 -7.27 12.05 24.65
N ILE A 319 -7.00 12.19 23.36
CA ILE A 319 -6.03 11.33 22.68
C ILE A 319 -4.63 11.83 23.00
N GLU A 320 -3.80 10.98 23.60
CA GLU A 320 -2.48 11.36 24.11
C GLU A 320 -1.33 10.77 23.30
N LEU A 321 -1.52 9.55 22.78
CA LEU A 321 -0.52 8.88 21.96
C LEU A 321 -1.17 8.08 20.84
N LEU A 322 -0.58 8.17 19.66
CA LEU A 322 -0.81 7.26 18.54
C LEU A 322 0.53 6.65 18.10
N SER A 323 0.54 5.35 17.80
CA SER A 323 1.65 4.70 17.10
C SER A 323 1.15 3.50 16.32
N ILE A 324 1.78 3.20 15.19
CA ILE A 324 1.44 2.11 14.30
C ILE A 324 2.52 1.03 14.36
N ALA A 325 2.12 -0.24 14.39
CA ALA A 325 2.96 -1.34 13.95
C ALA A 325 2.53 -1.77 12.55
N TYR A 326 3.50 -2.09 11.71
CA TYR A 326 3.30 -2.54 10.34
C TYR A 326 3.43 -4.06 10.23
N SER A 327 2.99 -4.62 9.11
CA SER A 327 3.05 -6.07 8.83
C SER A 327 4.47 -6.61 8.70
N ASP A 328 5.44 -5.74 8.37
CA ASP A 328 6.87 -6.06 8.26
C ASP A 328 7.61 -5.97 9.61
N GLY A 329 6.89 -5.88 10.72
CA GLY A 329 7.47 -5.78 12.07
C GLY A 329 7.95 -4.38 12.46
N THR A 330 8.06 -3.44 11.51
CA THR A 330 8.48 -2.07 11.83
C THR A 330 7.38 -1.30 12.58
N THR A 331 7.79 -0.30 13.35
CA THR A 331 6.88 0.58 14.08
C THR A 331 7.10 2.04 13.68
N SER A 332 6.00 2.79 13.61
CA SER A 332 6.07 4.23 13.41
C SER A 332 6.64 4.97 14.61
N SER A 333 6.91 6.26 14.43
CA SER A 333 7.23 7.12 15.57
C SER A 333 6.02 7.21 16.53
N ARG A 334 6.29 7.43 17.81
CA ARG A 334 5.23 7.69 18.79
C ARG A 334 4.77 9.14 18.63
N HIS A 335 3.55 9.33 18.14
CA HIS A 335 2.94 10.64 17.99
C HIS A 335 2.42 11.08 19.37
N GLY A 336 2.94 12.18 19.91
CA GLY A 336 2.61 12.66 21.26
C GLY A 336 3.24 11.83 22.38
N GLY A 337 2.50 11.64 23.48
CA GLY A 337 2.91 10.83 24.62
C GLY A 337 3.68 11.57 25.73
N GLY A 338 3.80 12.90 25.67
CA GLY A 338 4.48 13.69 26.70
C GLY A 338 3.74 13.79 28.05
N GLY A 339 2.43 13.54 28.05
CA GLY A 339 1.58 13.58 29.25
C GLY A 339 1.73 12.36 30.17
N HIS A 340 1.91 11.16 29.59
CA HIS A 340 1.86 9.85 30.28
C HIS A 340 0.59 9.64 31.11
N VAL A 341 -0.56 10.14 30.65
CA VAL A 341 -1.86 9.96 31.29
C VAL A 341 -2.72 9.02 30.41
N GLY A 342 -3.78 8.46 30.99
CA GLY A 342 -4.71 7.59 30.28
C GLY A 342 -4.29 6.13 30.15
N THR A 343 -5.13 5.37 29.47
CA THR A 343 -4.98 3.93 29.27
C THR A 343 -4.55 3.65 27.84
N GLU A 344 -3.61 2.72 27.67
CA GLU A 344 -3.13 2.30 26.36
C GLU A 344 -3.96 1.12 25.85
N TYR A 345 -4.44 1.26 24.62
CA TYR A 345 -5.23 0.26 23.91
C TYR A 345 -4.51 -0.12 22.63
N LYS A 346 -4.58 -1.39 22.25
CA LYS A 346 -4.04 -1.90 20.99
C LYS A 346 -5.16 -2.47 20.13
N PHE A 347 -5.34 -1.91 18.94
CA PHE A 347 -6.26 -2.42 17.93
C PHE A 347 -5.48 -3.20 16.87
N THR A 348 -5.53 -4.53 16.94
CA THR A 348 -4.82 -5.43 16.03
C THR A 348 -5.70 -5.80 14.84
N LEU A 349 -5.18 -5.68 13.63
CA LEU A 349 -5.83 -6.02 12.37
C LEU A 349 -5.48 -7.46 11.95
N GLU A 350 -6.45 -8.16 11.40
CA GLU A 350 -6.24 -9.47 10.78
C GLU A 350 -5.57 -9.34 9.40
N THR A 351 -5.05 -10.45 8.86
CA THR A 351 -4.49 -10.47 7.50
C THR A 351 -5.56 -10.10 6.47
N GLY A 352 -5.30 -9.05 5.69
CA GLY A 352 -6.26 -8.51 4.71
C GLY A 352 -7.31 -7.57 5.31
N GLU A 353 -7.26 -7.31 6.62
CA GLU A 353 -8.06 -6.27 7.26
C GLU A 353 -7.33 -4.92 7.19
N HIS A 354 -8.07 -3.90 6.79
CA HIS A 354 -7.57 -2.57 6.52
C HIS A 354 -8.51 -1.54 7.14
N ILE A 355 -7.96 -0.49 7.75
CA ILE A 355 -8.76 0.64 8.24
C ILE A 355 -9.17 1.50 7.04
N THR A 356 -10.47 1.74 6.90
CA THR A 356 -11.07 2.45 5.76
C THR A 356 -11.80 3.72 6.16
N GLU A 357 -12.18 3.85 7.44
CA GLU A 357 -12.77 5.08 7.97
C GLU A 357 -12.23 5.34 9.38
N MET A 358 -12.17 6.62 9.73
CA MET A 358 -11.77 7.10 11.06
C MET A 358 -12.74 8.18 11.52
N LEU A 359 -13.38 7.99 12.66
CA LEU A 359 -14.21 9.01 13.30
C LEU A 359 -13.36 9.75 14.33
N THR A 360 -13.41 11.08 14.30
CA THR A 360 -12.64 11.95 15.20
C THR A 360 -13.57 12.94 15.90
N TRP A 361 -13.37 13.14 17.21
CA TRP A 361 -14.06 14.16 17.99
C TRP A 361 -13.05 15.23 18.41
N THR A 362 -13.24 16.44 17.88
CA THR A 362 -12.34 17.57 18.10
C THR A 362 -13.16 18.75 18.61
N ASP A 363 -12.75 19.32 19.74
CA ASP A 363 -13.37 20.50 20.34
C ASP A 363 -12.29 21.58 20.52
N GLY A 364 -12.53 22.74 19.92
CA GLY A 364 -11.57 23.83 19.87
C GLY A 364 -10.25 23.41 19.22
N ASN A 365 -9.20 23.31 20.05
CA ASN A 365 -7.84 23.01 19.59
C ASN A 365 -7.37 21.59 19.95
N TRP A 366 -8.26 20.71 20.41
CA TRP A 366 -7.84 19.42 20.96
C TRP A 366 -8.65 18.25 20.40
N LEU A 367 -7.94 17.15 20.13
CA LEU A 367 -8.53 15.87 19.76
C LEU A 367 -8.92 15.11 21.03
N PHE A 368 -10.22 14.91 21.22
CA PHE A 368 -10.78 14.23 22.38
C PHE A 368 -10.99 12.74 22.14
N GLY A 369 -11.47 12.37 20.95
CA GLY A 369 -11.89 11.00 20.69
C GLY A 369 -11.55 10.47 19.31
N LEU A 370 -11.50 9.15 19.19
CA LEU A 370 -11.14 8.44 17.97
C LEU A 370 -11.86 7.08 17.87
N GLN A 371 -12.29 6.69 16.67
CA GLN A 371 -12.75 5.34 16.38
C GLN A 371 -12.34 4.94 14.96
N PHE A 372 -11.92 3.70 14.76
CA PHE A 372 -11.59 3.15 13.44
C PHE A 372 -12.67 2.20 12.94
N VAL A 373 -12.89 2.17 11.63
CA VAL A 373 -13.75 1.20 10.94
C VAL A 373 -12.95 0.51 9.84
N THR A 374 -13.09 -0.81 9.72
CA THR A 374 -12.32 -1.62 8.77
C THR A 374 -13.13 -2.07 7.57
N ASN A 375 -12.43 -2.52 6.51
CA ASN A 375 -13.01 -3.16 5.34
C ASN A 375 -13.77 -4.47 5.65
N LEU A 376 -13.59 -5.05 6.84
CA LEU A 376 -14.38 -6.20 7.30
C LEU A 376 -15.66 -5.77 8.04
N GLY A 377 -15.87 -4.46 8.23
CA GLY A 377 -17.03 -3.91 8.92
C GLY A 377 -16.87 -3.88 10.43
N ARG A 378 -15.67 -4.18 10.94
CA ARG A 378 -15.35 -4.13 12.36
C ARG A 378 -15.08 -2.70 12.77
N CYS A 379 -15.62 -2.30 13.91
CA CYS A 379 -15.30 -1.03 14.56
C CYS A 379 -14.36 -1.28 15.73
N SER A 380 -13.34 -0.43 15.89
CA SER A 380 -12.59 -0.39 17.15
C SER A 380 -13.49 0.08 18.30
N PRO A 381 -13.06 -0.11 19.56
CA PRO A 381 -13.57 0.69 20.66
C PRO A 381 -13.49 2.19 20.31
N GLN A 382 -14.38 2.97 20.91
CA GLN A 382 -14.24 4.42 20.88
C GLN A 382 -13.24 4.82 21.97
N TYR A 383 -12.18 5.50 21.57
CA TYR A 383 -11.12 5.97 22.46
C TYR A 383 -11.39 7.41 22.85
N GLY A 384 -11.02 7.77 24.08
CA GLY A 384 -11.12 9.15 24.54
C GLY A 384 -12.53 9.60 24.92
N ALA A 385 -12.78 10.90 24.82
CA ALA A 385 -14.10 11.50 25.05
C ALA A 385 -14.75 11.99 23.74
N HIS A 386 -16.07 12.09 23.74
CA HIS A 386 -16.88 12.42 22.56
C HIS A 386 -17.43 13.84 22.65
N ARG A 387 -16.52 14.82 22.57
CA ARG A 387 -16.90 16.24 22.62
C ARG A 387 -17.18 16.78 21.22
N ASP A 388 -18.08 17.76 21.16
CA ASP A 388 -18.48 18.44 19.91
C ASP A 388 -19.01 17.42 18.86
N ILE A 389 -18.98 17.81 17.59
CA ILE A 389 -19.49 17.08 16.44
C ILE A 389 -18.45 16.07 15.95
N PRO A 390 -18.81 14.79 15.76
CA PRO A 390 -17.92 13.83 15.12
C PRO A 390 -17.65 14.22 13.66
N SER A 391 -16.39 14.11 13.25
CA SER A 391 -15.98 14.16 11.85
C SER A 391 -15.63 12.76 11.36
N VAL A 392 -16.11 12.41 10.16
CA VAL A 392 -15.80 11.13 9.51
C VAL A 392 -14.72 11.35 8.47
N ALA A 393 -13.52 10.86 8.77
CA ALA A 393 -12.37 10.87 7.87
C ALA A 393 -12.33 9.58 7.03
N ARG A 394 -12.52 9.74 5.71
CA ARG A 394 -12.36 8.67 4.71
C ARG A 394 -12.13 9.25 3.32
N THR A 395 -11.57 8.46 2.43
CA THR A 395 -11.40 8.82 1.03
C THR A 395 -11.86 7.68 0.13
N LYS A 396 -12.42 8.00 -1.04
CA LYS A 396 -12.91 6.99 -1.98
C LYS A 396 -11.74 6.15 -2.50
N GLY A 397 -11.84 4.83 -2.36
CA GLY A 397 -10.74 3.90 -2.71
C GLY A 397 -9.57 3.86 -1.71
N GLY A 398 -9.62 4.64 -0.63
CA GLY A 398 -8.49 4.83 0.27
C GLY A 398 -8.44 3.84 1.43
N VAL A 399 -7.24 3.34 1.73
CA VAL A 399 -6.90 2.57 2.93
C VAL A 399 -5.93 3.38 3.78
N LEU A 400 -6.18 3.47 5.09
CA LEU A 400 -5.30 4.16 6.02
C LEU A 400 -3.96 3.42 6.14
N VAL A 401 -2.85 4.14 5.96
CA VAL A 401 -1.48 3.61 6.05
C VAL A 401 -0.59 4.37 7.03
N GLY A 402 -1.06 5.47 7.59
CA GLY A 402 -0.27 6.30 8.50
C GLY A 402 -1.05 7.51 8.99
N PHE A 403 -0.45 8.28 9.89
CA PHE A 403 -0.98 9.56 10.33
C PHE A 403 -0.03 10.72 10.03
N LEU A 404 -0.60 11.89 9.78
CA LEU A 404 0.07 13.17 9.97
C LEU A 404 -0.60 13.84 11.16
N SER A 405 0.14 13.99 12.26
CA SER A 405 -0.40 14.45 13.54
C SER A 405 0.26 15.74 14.00
N GLN A 406 -0.52 16.58 14.66
CA GLN A 406 -0.05 17.81 15.27
C GLN A 406 -0.37 17.77 16.76
N THR A 407 0.60 18.16 17.57
CA THR A 407 0.46 18.30 19.02
C THR A 407 0.82 19.71 19.46
N ASN A 408 0.26 20.12 20.58
CA ASN A 408 0.53 21.42 21.20
C ASN A 408 0.62 21.28 22.74
N GLN A 409 1.21 22.27 23.41
CA GLN A 409 1.31 22.30 24.87
C GLN A 409 -0.04 22.68 25.50
N HIS A 410 -0.69 21.70 26.11
CA HIS A 410 -1.87 21.84 26.95
C HIS A 410 -1.48 22.37 28.34
N PRO A 411 -2.24 23.35 28.90
CA PRO A 411 -1.93 23.96 30.20
C PRO A 411 -1.77 22.97 31.36
N SER A 412 -2.56 21.89 31.36
CA SER A 412 -2.63 20.94 32.48
C SER A 412 -2.01 19.57 32.18
N TYR A 413 -1.84 19.22 30.90
CA TYR A 413 -1.55 17.84 30.50
C TYR A 413 -0.36 17.73 29.55
N LYS A 414 0.46 18.79 29.44
CA LYS A 414 1.64 18.87 28.58
C LYS A 414 1.26 18.65 27.11
N GLU A 415 2.01 17.86 26.36
CA GLU A 415 1.80 17.68 24.93
C GLU A 415 0.55 16.86 24.63
N MET A 416 -0.41 17.48 23.94
CA MET A 416 -1.69 16.87 23.53
C MET A 416 -1.96 17.09 22.04
N PHE A 417 -2.76 16.22 21.44
CA PHE A 417 -3.11 16.30 20.02
C PHE A 417 -4.00 17.50 19.72
N SER A 418 -3.57 18.33 18.78
CA SER A 418 -4.36 19.44 18.24
C SER A 418 -4.96 19.17 16.87
N GLY A 419 -4.53 18.08 16.20
CA GLY A 419 -5.11 17.63 14.95
C GLY A 419 -4.51 16.31 14.48
N VAL A 420 -5.28 15.55 13.73
CA VAL A 420 -4.86 14.29 13.11
C VAL A 420 -5.42 14.19 11.69
N GLN A 421 -4.56 13.84 10.74
CA GLN A 421 -4.93 13.46 9.38
C GLN A 421 -4.55 12.00 9.17
N GLY A 422 -5.42 11.27 8.49
CA GLY A 422 -5.05 9.98 7.91
C GLY A 422 -4.28 10.17 6.61
N ILE A 423 -3.24 9.34 6.42
CA ILE A 423 -2.57 9.13 5.15
C ILE A 423 -3.27 7.94 4.48
N TRP A 424 -3.95 8.18 3.36
CA TRP A 424 -4.79 7.21 2.67
C TRP A 424 -4.16 6.77 1.36
N ARG A 425 -4.02 5.47 1.17
CA ARG A 425 -3.39 4.83 0.01
C ARG A 425 -4.43 4.16 -0.89
N HIS A 426 -4.31 4.35 -2.20
CA HIS A 426 -5.37 4.05 -3.20
C HIS A 426 -5.12 2.84 -4.12
N ASP A 427 -3.99 2.14 -3.95
CA ASP A 427 -3.58 0.99 -4.78
C ASP A 427 -3.72 -0.37 -4.08
N ILE A 428 -4.33 -0.42 -2.88
CA ILE A 428 -4.45 -1.64 -2.05
C ILE A 428 -5.75 -2.42 -2.35
N LEU A 429 -6.91 -1.76 -2.29
CA LEU A 429 -8.21 -2.40 -2.48
C LEU A 429 -8.90 -1.89 -3.74
N PRO A 430 -9.55 -2.77 -4.54
CA PRO A 430 -10.30 -2.36 -5.73
C PRO A 430 -11.51 -1.50 -5.40
N ARG A 431 -12.14 -1.77 -4.25
CA ARG A 431 -13.32 -1.08 -3.78
C ARG A 431 -13.40 -1.11 -2.28
N ILE A 432 -13.70 0.03 -1.67
CA ILE A 432 -13.95 0.11 -0.23
C ILE A 432 -15.42 -0.24 0.03
N PRO A 433 -15.73 -1.21 0.91
CA PRO A 433 -17.10 -1.47 1.29
C PRO A 433 -17.75 -0.22 1.86
N LYS A 434 -19.00 0.05 1.45
CA LYS A 434 -19.81 1.15 1.97
C LYS A 434 -19.20 2.56 1.71
N GLU A 435 -18.28 2.66 0.75
CA GLU A 435 -17.68 3.94 0.31
C GLU A 435 -18.71 4.94 -0.21
N ASP A 436 -19.83 4.44 -0.74
CA ASP A 436 -20.93 5.24 -1.27
C ASP A 436 -21.96 5.60 -0.20
N ASP A 437 -21.81 5.15 1.05
CA ASP A 437 -22.69 5.58 2.15
C ASP A 437 -22.67 7.12 2.26
N VAL A 438 -23.75 7.74 2.70
CA VAL A 438 -23.83 9.19 2.89
C VAL A 438 -24.23 9.48 4.33
N TYR A 439 -23.41 10.26 5.02
CA TYR A 439 -23.68 10.75 6.36
C TYR A 439 -24.49 12.04 6.25
N SER A 440 -25.56 12.17 7.02
CA SER A 440 -26.24 13.46 7.19
C SER A 440 -25.34 14.46 7.93
N GLU A 441 -25.76 15.72 7.95
CA GLU A 441 -25.29 16.65 8.97
C GLU A 441 -25.60 16.11 10.38
N TYR A 442 -24.86 16.60 11.37
CA TYR A 442 -25.12 16.31 12.78
C TYR A 442 -26.27 17.18 13.29
N PHE A 443 -27.26 16.56 13.92
CA PHE A 443 -28.37 17.24 14.57
C PHE A 443 -28.35 16.96 16.07
N GLY A 444 -28.42 18.00 16.91
CA GLY A 444 -28.41 17.85 18.36
C GLY A 444 -27.43 18.78 19.05
N ASP A 445 -27.04 18.42 20.27
CA ASP A 445 -26.15 19.20 21.11
C ASP A 445 -24.71 19.24 20.54
N THR A 446 -24.24 20.47 20.27
CA THR A 446 -22.89 20.78 19.79
C THR A 446 -21.99 21.34 20.90
N HIS A 447 -22.52 21.66 22.08
CA HIS A 447 -21.81 22.27 23.20
C HIS A 447 -21.86 21.40 24.47
N SER A 448 -21.83 20.09 24.28
CA SER A 448 -22.01 19.11 25.35
C SER A 448 -21.05 19.34 26.51
N SER A 449 -21.62 19.57 27.69
CA SER A 449 -20.89 19.56 28.96
C SER A 449 -20.58 18.12 29.37
N TRP A 450 -19.30 17.79 29.50
CA TRP A 450 -18.73 16.64 30.21
C TRP A 450 -19.34 15.23 29.96
N HIS A 451 -18.61 14.39 29.22
CA HIS A 451 -18.70 12.92 29.15
C HIS A 451 -20.02 12.29 28.68
N GLU A 452 -20.62 12.77 27.60
CA GLU A 452 -21.68 12.00 26.93
C GLU A 452 -21.10 10.80 26.16
N PRO A 453 -21.62 9.57 26.37
CA PRO A 453 -21.28 8.44 25.52
C PRO A 453 -21.70 8.71 24.06
N ALA A 454 -20.77 8.49 23.13
CA ALA A 454 -21.14 8.35 21.73
C ALA A 454 -21.61 6.93 21.46
N PHE A 455 -22.31 6.77 20.35
CA PHE A 455 -22.69 5.48 19.82
C PHE A 455 -22.50 5.46 18.31
N ASN A 456 -22.25 4.26 17.78
CA ASN A 456 -22.13 4.02 16.36
C ASN A 456 -22.69 2.63 16.03
N ASP A 457 -23.92 2.58 15.52
CA ASP A 457 -24.58 1.32 15.17
C ASP A 457 -23.92 0.60 13.99
N ARG A 458 -22.89 1.19 13.37
CA ARG A 458 -22.01 0.49 12.42
C ARG A 458 -21.43 -0.80 13.00
N VAL A 459 -21.20 -0.84 14.31
CA VAL A 459 -20.71 -2.05 14.99
C VAL A 459 -21.66 -3.25 14.84
N LEU A 460 -22.97 -3.00 14.70
CA LEU A 460 -23.98 -4.03 14.52
C LEU A 460 -24.14 -4.41 13.04
N VAL A 461 -24.27 -3.41 12.16
CA VAL A 461 -24.58 -3.66 10.74
C VAL A 461 -23.36 -4.06 9.90
N GLY A 462 -22.16 -3.66 10.34
CA GLY A 462 -20.91 -3.86 9.62
C GLY A 462 -21.00 -3.45 8.15
N ASN A 463 -20.47 -4.30 7.28
CA ASN A 463 -20.54 -4.09 5.82
C ASN A 463 -21.71 -4.85 5.16
N SER A 464 -22.68 -5.32 5.95
CA SER A 464 -23.78 -6.13 5.42
C SER A 464 -24.65 -5.35 4.43
N LYS A 465 -25.01 -6.02 3.33
CA LYS A 465 -26.03 -5.57 2.38
C LYS A 465 -27.40 -6.14 2.68
N SER A 466 -27.46 -7.24 3.43
CA SER A 466 -28.68 -8.00 3.75
C SER A 466 -29.37 -7.58 5.06
N ILE A 467 -28.75 -6.68 5.83
CA ILE A 467 -29.33 -6.12 7.05
C ILE A 467 -30.15 -4.87 6.71
N TYR A 468 -31.40 -4.84 7.15
CA TYR A 468 -32.35 -3.73 6.93
C TYR A 468 -33.06 -3.39 8.23
N ILE A 469 -33.37 -2.10 8.43
CA ILE A 469 -34.23 -1.68 9.55
C ILE A 469 -35.63 -2.22 9.28
N SER A 470 -36.20 -2.97 10.23
CA SER A 470 -37.58 -3.47 10.17
C SER A 470 -38.51 -2.73 11.12
N CYS A 471 -37.98 -2.05 12.15
CA CYS A 471 -38.78 -1.20 13.03
C CYS A 471 -37.92 -0.15 13.73
N VAL A 472 -38.50 1.04 13.87
CA VAL A 472 -37.97 2.11 14.73
C VAL A 472 -38.75 2.12 16.04
N LYS A 473 -38.06 1.93 17.17
CA LYS A 473 -38.63 2.09 18.52
C LYS A 473 -38.13 3.40 19.12
N ILE A 474 -39.07 4.19 19.64
CA ILE A 474 -38.77 5.51 20.22
C ILE A 474 -39.49 5.61 21.55
N TRP A 475 -38.80 6.14 22.55
CA TRP A 475 -39.41 6.55 23.79
C TRP A 475 -39.37 8.07 23.87
N SER A 476 -40.53 8.67 24.09
CA SER A 476 -40.64 10.13 24.13
C SER A 476 -41.68 10.63 25.13
N GLY A 477 -41.39 11.77 25.73
CA GLY A 477 -42.35 12.69 26.36
C GLY A 477 -42.32 14.03 25.64
N ASP A 478 -41.95 15.10 26.34
CA ASP A 478 -41.68 16.41 25.72
C ASP A 478 -40.41 16.40 24.85
N SER A 479 -39.54 15.40 24.99
CA SER A 479 -38.33 15.22 24.18
C SER A 479 -38.12 13.75 23.84
N ILE A 480 -37.13 13.44 23.00
CA ILE A 480 -36.75 12.07 22.69
C ILE A 480 -35.86 11.54 23.81
N ASP A 481 -36.44 10.71 24.67
CA ASP A 481 -35.71 10.05 25.75
C ASP A 481 -34.76 9.01 25.19
N SER A 482 -35.18 8.24 24.18
CA SER A 482 -34.30 7.26 23.53
C SER A 482 -34.81 6.72 22.20
N ILE A 483 -33.91 6.12 21.44
CA ILE A 483 -34.17 5.46 20.15
C ILE A 483 -33.50 4.09 20.08
N GLN A 484 -34.13 3.14 19.40
CA GLN A 484 -33.58 1.81 19.12
C GLN A 484 -34.11 1.31 17.77
N PHE A 485 -33.25 0.70 16.96
CA PHE A 485 -33.65 0.05 15.72
C PHE A 485 -33.70 -1.47 15.87
N MET A 486 -34.74 -2.07 15.29
CA MET A 486 -34.78 -3.51 15.03
C MET A 486 -34.39 -3.74 13.57
N TYR A 487 -33.63 -4.81 13.34
CA TYR A 487 -33.10 -5.16 12.05
C TYR A 487 -33.51 -6.58 11.68
N ASP A 488 -33.83 -6.76 10.41
CA ASP A 488 -33.96 -8.07 9.80
C ASP A 488 -32.72 -8.31 8.91
N ASP A 489 -32.09 -9.47 9.07
CA ASP A 489 -30.99 -9.95 8.25
C ASP A 489 -31.45 -11.20 7.49
N SER A 490 -31.47 -11.12 6.16
CA SER A 490 -31.80 -12.26 5.30
C SER A 490 -30.54 -12.71 4.56
N LYS A 491 -29.81 -13.67 5.15
CA LYS A 491 -28.63 -14.30 4.54
C LYS A 491 -28.98 -15.71 4.12
N ASP A 492 -28.77 -16.02 2.85
CA ASP A 492 -28.95 -17.37 2.29
C ASP A 492 -30.32 -18.00 2.59
N GLY A 493 -31.38 -17.17 2.66
CA GLY A 493 -32.74 -17.60 2.95
C GLY A 493 -33.03 -17.84 4.45
N GLN A 494 -32.07 -17.63 5.34
CA GLN A 494 -32.27 -17.66 6.78
C GLN A 494 -32.50 -16.24 7.31
N GLU A 495 -33.69 -16.01 7.85
CA GLU A 495 -34.04 -14.73 8.49
C GLU A 495 -33.61 -14.74 9.95
N SER A 496 -32.89 -13.70 10.36
CA SER A 496 -32.56 -13.44 11.76
C SER A 496 -32.90 -12.01 12.12
N LYS A 497 -33.34 -11.81 13.37
CA LYS A 497 -33.66 -10.48 13.90
C LYS A 497 -32.62 -10.06 14.91
N SER A 498 -32.18 -8.82 14.82
CA SER A 498 -31.28 -8.20 15.78
C SER A 498 -31.81 -6.81 16.17
N MET A 499 -31.27 -6.25 17.25
CA MET A 499 -31.61 -4.90 17.67
C MET A 499 -30.35 -4.14 18.07
N SER A 500 -30.33 -2.83 17.77
CA SER A 500 -29.30 -1.94 18.30
C SER A 500 -29.40 -1.84 19.81
N LEU A 501 -28.38 -1.26 20.44
CA LEU A 501 -28.54 -0.74 21.78
C LEU A 501 -29.60 0.38 21.78
N ARG A 502 -30.24 0.57 22.93
CA ARG A 502 -31.13 1.69 23.16
C ARG A 502 -30.27 2.92 23.48
N HIS A 503 -30.32 3.93 22.63
CA HIS A 503 -29.52 5.15 22.77
C HIS A 503 -30.36 6.21 23.48
N GLY A 504 -29.94 6.62 24.68
CA GLY A 504 -30.66 7.56 25.55
C GLY A 504 -31.10 6.95 26.88
N GLY A 505 -31.99 7.65 27.58
CA GLY A 505 -32.43 7.29 28.92
C GLY A 505 -33.63 6.35 28.99
N PRO A 506 -33.99 5.87 30.20
CA PRO A 506 -35.09 4.94 30.40
C PRO A 506 -36.48 5.59 30.31
N GLY A 507 -36.56 6.93 30.30
CA GLY A 507 -37.80 7.71 30.29
C GLY A 507 -38.65 7.57 29.03
N GLY A 508 -39.73 8.35 28.98
CA GLY A 508 -40.63 8.46 27.83
C GLY A 508 -41.66 7.33 27.68
N SER A 509 -42.72 7.61 26.93
CA SER A 509 -43.69 6.58 26.52
C SER A 509 -43.20 5.87 25.26
N PRO A 510 -43.30 4.53 25.17
CA PRO A 510 -42.82 3.77 24.02
C PRO A 510 -43.73 3.93 22.80
N HIS A 511 -43.10 4.07 21.63
CA HIS A 511 -43.71 4.13 20.32
C HIS A 511 -42.95 3.21 19.35
N GLN A 512 -43.66 2.71 18.33
CA GLN A 512 -43.07 1.87 17.30
C GLN A 512 -43.54 2.30 15.91
N PHE A 513 -42.62 2.26 14.96
CA PHE A 513 -42.91 2.42 13.53
C PHE A 513 -42.32 1.20 12.80
N VAL A 514 -43.18 0.23 12.51
CA VAL A 514 -42.82 -1.03 11.84
C VAL A 514 -42.84 -0.81 10.33
N LEU A 515 -41.78 -1.23 9.66
CA LEU A 515 -41.67 -1.16 8.21
C LEU A 515 -42.21 -2.45 7.58
N GLU A 516 -42.86 -2.30 6.43
CA GLU A 516 -43.31 -3.44 5.62
C GLU A 516 -42.18 -4.01 4.76
N ASP A 517 -42.36 -5.22 4.25
CA ASP A 517 -41.42 -5.81 3.30
C ASP A 517 -41.21 -4.89 2.08
N GLY A 518 -39.95 -4.64 1.72
CA GLY A 518 -39.56 -3.69 0.66
C GLY A 518 -39.76 -2.20 0.98
N GLU A 519 -40.23 -1.86 2.19
CA GLU A 519 -40.32 -0.48 2.65
C GLU A 519 -39.04 -0.08 3.41
N HIS A 520 -38.54 1.12 3.14
CA HIS A 520 -37.39 1.67 3.84
C HIS A 520 -37.55 3.17 4.07
N ILE A 521 -36.90 3.66 5.12
CA ILE A 521 -36.90 5.08 5.48
C ILE A 521 -36.05 5.85 4.47
N THR A 522 -36.62 6.91 3.92
CA THR A 522 -36.00 7.82 2.95
C THR A 522 -35.93 9.26 3.44
N THR A 523 -36.58 9.58 4.56
CA THR A 523 -36.56 10.92 5.14
C THR A 523 -36.68 10.84 6.64
N VAL A 524 -35.87 11.64 7.33
CA VAL A 524 -36.04 11.91 8.76
C VAL A 524 -36.15 13.40 8.97
N SER A 525 -37.15 13.81 9.73
CA SER A 525 -37.37 15.19 10.12
C SER A 525 -37.59 15.28 11.62
N GLY A 526 -37.35 16.45 12.20
CA GLY A 526 -37.44 16.59 13.63
C GLY A 526 -37.10 17.98 14.11
N ARG A 527 -36.88 18.07 15.42
CA ARG A 527 -36.38 19.26 16.11
C ARG A 527 -35.34 18.86 17.13
N TYR A 528 -34.37 19.74 17.35
CA TYR A 528 -33.44 19.63 18.47
C TYR A 528 -33.31 20.97 19.19
N GLY A 529 -33.19 20.90 20.51
CA GLY A 529 -32.85 22.04 21.36
C GLY A 529 -31.34 22.08 21.63
N GLU A 530 -30.93 22.95 22.56
CA GLU A 530 -29.52 23.11 22.93
C GLU A 530 -28.89 21.82 23.47
N GLN A 531 -29.67 20.95 24.14
CA GLN A 531 -29.14 19.79 24.87
C GLN A 531 -29.66 18.44 24.38
N ARG A 532 -30.68 18.40 23.52
CA ARG A 532 -31.35 17.14 23.17
C ARG A 532 -32.18 17.21 21.89
N ILE A 533 -32.41 16.05 21.29
CA ILE A 533 -33.42 15.86 20.26
C ILE A 533 -34.80 15.96 20.91
N THR A 534 -35.65 16.85 20.40
CA THR A 534 -36.98 17.10 20.98
C THR A 534 -38.11 16.50 20.16
N GLN A 535 -37.91 16.29 18.85
CA GLN A 535 -38.88 15.65 17.98
C GLN A 535 -38.22 14.80 16.89
N LEU A 536 -38.89 13.70 16.51
CA LEU A 536 -38.52 12.86 15.35
C LEU A 536 -39.76 12.39 14.59
N CYS A 537 -39.63 12.33 13.27
CA CYS A 537 -40.63 11.81 12.33
C CYS A 537 -39.93 11.18 11.13
N PHE A 538 -40.41 10.01 10.69
CA PHE A 538 -39.82 9.21 9.62
C PHE A 538 -40.79 9.12 8.45
N ALA A 539 -40.27 9.24 7.23
CA ALA A 539 -41.02 8.94 6.02
C ALA A 539 -40.30 7.90 5.17
N THR A 540 -41.08 7.10 4.45
CA THR A 540 -40.59 5.94 3.70
C THR A 540 -40.70 6.13 2.19
N ASN A 541 -40.03 5.27 1.44
CA ASN A 541 -40.12 5.18 -0.02
C ASN A 541 -41.54 4.92 -0.55
N ARG A 542 -42.46 4.44 0.31
CA ARG A 542 -43.88 4.21 -0.02
C ARG A 542 -44.77 5.42 0.27
N GLY A 543 -44.20 6.54 0.70
CA GLY A 543 -44.95 7.75 1.07
C GLY A 543 -45.67 7.63 2.43
N ARG A 544 -45.38 6.58 3.21
CA ARG A 544 -45.89 6.43 4.57
C ARG A 544 -45.04 7.25 5.52
N THR A 545 -45.69 7.90 6.48
CA THR A 545 -45.04 8.66 7.55
C THR A 545 -45.38 8.07 8.91
N SER A 546 -44.42 8.08 9.83
CA SER A 546 -44.70 7.82 11.24
C SER A 546 -45.52 8.97 11.84
N GLY A 547 -45.99 8.78 13.08
CA GLY A 547 -46.36 9.92 13.92
C GLY A 547 -45.16 10.81 14.21
N VAL A 548 -45.41 12.04 14.66
CA VAL A 548 -44.36 12.89 15.26
C VAL A 548 -44.18 12.45 16.69
N PHE A 549 -42.98 11.95 17.02
CA PHE A 549 -42.60 11.59 18.38
C PHE A 549 -41.99 12.79 19.08
N GLY A 550 -42.21 12.92 20.40
CA GLY A 550 -41.85 14.10 21.16
C GLY A 550 -42.84 15.26 21.02
N GLY A 551 -42.52 16.40 21.65
CA GLY A 551 -43.42 17.58 21.68
C GLY A 551 -42.71 18.92 21.90
N GLY A 552 -41.40 18.89 22.15
CA GLY A 552 -40.63 20.05 22.57
C GLY A 552 -40.31 21.01 21.43
N LYS A 553 -40.02 22.26 21.83
CA LYS A 553 -39.52 23.30 20.91
C LYS A 553 -38.08 23.00 20.52
N GLY A 554 -37.60 23.66 19.47
CA GLY A 554 -36.23 23.51 18.99
C GLY A 554 -36.09 23.93 17.54
N GLN A 555 -34.83 23.95 17.08
CA GLN A 555 -34.47 24.15 15.70
C GLN A 555 -34.97 22.98 14.86
N PRO A 556 -35.78 23.21 13.81
CA PRO A 556 -36.23 22.14 12.94
C PRO A 556 -35.11 21.67 12.03
N PHE A 557 -35.14 20.39 11.68
CA PHE A 557 -34.29 19.82 10.65
C PHE A 557 -35.07 18.81 9.80
N SER A 558 -34.57 18.58 8.58
CA SER A 558 -35.03 17.51 7.71
C SER A 558 -33.86 17.05 6.85
N THR A 559 -33.65 15.75 6.78
CA THR A 559 -32.63 15.12 5.94
C THR A 559 -33.28 14.06 5.05
N PHE A 560 -32.83 14.00 3.80
CA PHE A 560 -33.40 13.17 2.77
C PHE A 560 -32.33 12.21 2.26
N ALA A 561 -32.74 10.97 2.00
CA ALA A 561 -31.90 9.99 1.35
C ALA A 561 -31.49 10.51 -0.05
N PRO A 562 -30.20 10.44 -0.40
CA PRO A 562 -29.78 10.72 -1.76
C PRO A 562 -30.36 9.67 -2.73
N ARG A 563 -30.27 9.97 -4.03
CA ARG A 563 -30.68 9.06 -5.09
C ARG A 563 -29.45 8.54 -5.83
N ASN A 564 -29.49 7.28 -6.23
CA ASN A 564 -28.48 6.71 -7.11
C ASN A 564 -28.66 7.22 -8.56
N LYS A 565 -27.77 6.79 -9.47
CA LYS A 565 -27.83 7.20 -10.88
C LYS A 565 -29.12 6.77 -11.59
N ASP A 566 -29.76 5.70 -11.10
CA ASP A 566 -31.03 5.17 -11.63
C ASP A 566 -32.26 5.87 -11.03
N GLY A 567 -32.06 6.84 -10.13
CA GLY A 567 -33.12 7.60 -9.47
C GLY A 567 -33.73 6.91 -8.24
N ASN A 568 -33.21 5.74 -7.83
CA ASN A 568 -33.65 5.01 -6.64
C ASN A 568 -33.12 5.68 -5.38
N TYR A 569 -33.97 5.77 -4.36
CA TYR A 569 -33.57 6.28 -3.04
C TYR A 569 -32.61 5.33 -2.35
N PHE A 570 -31.65 5.92 -1.65
CA PHE A 570 -30.90 5.22 -0.62
C PHE A 570 -31.83 4.93 0.57
N ARG A 571 -31.41 4.02 1.43
CA ARG A 571 -32.14 3.71 2.68
C ARG A 571 -31.36 4.20 3.89
N LEU A 572 -32.08 4.59 4.94
CA LEU A 572 -31.46 4.72 6.26
C LEU A 572 -30.95 3.34 6.69
N GLN A 573 -29.66 3.23 6.97
CA GLN A 573 -29.04 1.96 7.34
C GLN A 573 -28.77 1.86 8.83
N TYR A 574 -28.27 2.93 9.45
CA TYR A 574 -27.94 2.96 10.88
C TYR A 574 -27.81 4.40 11.38
N LEU A 575 -27.63 4.54 12.69
CA LEU A 575 -27.38 5.82 13.36
C LEU A 575 -26.01 5.82 14.03
N CYS A 576 -25.38 6.99 14.07
CA CYS A 576 -24.35 7.29 15.04
C CYS A 576 -24.66 8.63 15.69
N GLY A 577 -24.09 8.91 16.86
CA GLY A 577 -24.44 10.11 17.60
C GLY A 577 -23.96 10.10 19.03
N LYS A 578 -24.61 10.91 19.86
CA LYS A 578 -24.38 11.03 21.29
C LYS A 578 -25.69 10.88 22.05
N HIS A 579 -25.58 10.39 23.27
CA HIS A 579 -26.71 10.34 24.19
C HIS A 579 -26.25 10.57 25.63
N SER A 580 -27.20 10.82 26.50
CA SER A 580 -27.00 10.85 27.96
C SER A 580 -27.79 9.72 28.61
N ASP A 581 -27.67 9.60 29.94
CA ASP A 581 -28.49 8.69 30.74
C ASP A 581 -29.97 9.05 30.75
N THR A 582 -30.35 10.21 30.19
CA THR A 582 -31.72 10.72 30.22
C THR A 582 -32.35 10.90 28.84
N SER A 583 -31.56 11.19 27.81
CA SER A 583 -32.09 11.59 26.50
C SER A 583 -31.14 11.29 25.36
N LEU A 584 -31.68 11.27 24.14
CA LEU A 584 -30.91 11.30 22.91
C LEU A 584 -30.42 12.74 22.65
N THR A 585 -29.11 12.95 22.63
CA THR A 585 -28.53 14.31 22.65
C THR A 585 -28.15 14.78 21.25
N GLY A 586 -27.69 13.88 20.38
CA GLY A 586 -27.57 14.16 18.95
C GLY A 586 -27.36 12.94 18.07
N VAL A 587 -27.59 13.12 16.78
CA VAL A 587 -27.67 12.05 15.78
C VAL A 587 -27.12 12.47 14.43
N VAL A 588 -26.54 11.49 13.75
CA VAL A 588 -26.21 11.47 12.33
C VAL A 588 -26.91 10.25 11.73
N PHE A 589 -27.60 10.48 10.62
CA PHE A 589 -28.30 9.46 9.86
C PHE A 589 -27.40 8.99 8.73
N VAL A 590 -27.17 7.67 8.63
CA VAL A 590 -26.30 7.11 7.59
C VAL A 590 -27.12 6.38 6.54
N TRP A 591 -27.04 6.88 5.31
CA TRP A 591 -27.77 6.39 4.14
C TRP A 591 -26.90 5.45 3.32
N THR A 592 -27.40 4.27 2.99
CA THR A 592 -26.70 3.28 2.14
C THR A 592 -27.46 3.09 0.81
N PRO A 593 -26.76 2.94 -0.34
CA PRO A 593 -27.41 2.58 -1.60
C PRO A 593 -28.19 1.26 -1.48
N CYS A 594 -29.43 1.23 -2.00
CA CYS A 594 -30.26 0.03 -2.01
C CYS A 594 -29.74 -1.06 -2.95
#